data_AF-A0A2G9XPU4-F1
#
_entry.id   AF-A0A2G9XPU4-F1
#
_cell.length_a   1.000
_cell.length_b   1.000
_cell.length_c   1.000
_cell.angle_alpha   90.00
_cell.angle_beta   90.00
_cell.angle_gamma   90.00
#
_symmetry.space_group_name_H-M   'P 1'
#
loop_
_entity.id
_entity.type
_entity.pdbx_description
1 polymer ?
#
loop_
_entity_poly.entity_id
_entity_poly.type
_entity_poly.pdbx_seq_one_letter_code
_entity_poly.pdbx_strand_id
1 'polypeptide(L)'
;EYINRYIDGLGKYAPNITKDQVLWSYISTPIDVENKFSNMRKGGFKAGLYHPLQMGYNRPNDECSSTRTPIKNLYVGGASTYPGGCVIWGPGYNVANRVAEDLGIDKWWQEPPGVTKARENGLL
;
A
#
# COMPACT_ATOMS: atom_id res chain seq x y z
N GLU A 1 4.33 14.47 26.95
CA GLU A 1 3.52 13.45 27.65
C GLU A 1 3.45 12.12 26.90
N TYR A 2 2.90 12.06 25.68
CA TYR A 2 2.73 10.82 24.91
C TYR A 2 4.03 10.00 24.70
N ILE A 3 5.12 10.62 24.24
CA ILE A 3 6.41 9.93 24.05
C ILE A 3 6.87 9.22 25.34
N ASN A 4 6.80 9.90 26.48
CA ASN A 4 7.21 9.33 27.76
C ASN A 4 6.40 8.08 28.10
N ARG A 5 5.08 8.10 27.85
CA ARG A 5 4.21 6.92 28.03
C ARG A 5 4.61 5.76 27.12
N TYR A 6 5.02 6.02 25.87
CA TYR A 6 5.52 4.97 24.98
C TYR A 6 6.87 4.41 25.42
N ILE A 7 7.80 5.26 25.87
CA ILE A 7 9.10 4.83 26.40
C ILE A 7 8.90 3.99 27.67
N ASP A 8 8.05 4.43 28.60
CA ASP A 8 7.74 3.67 29.83
C ASP A 8 7.08 2.31 29.52
N GLY A 9 6.27 2.25 28.47
CA GLY A 9 5.71 0.99 27.96
C GLY A 9 6.77 0.07 27.36
N LEU A 10 7.66 0.62 26.53
CA LEU A 10 8.75 -0.12 25.88
C LEU A 10 9.75 -0.66 26.90
N GLY A 11 10.04 0.08 27.98
CA GLY A 11 10.94 -0.33 29.06
C GLY A 11 10.54 -1.63 29.75
N LYS A 12 9.26 -2.05 29.68
CA LYS A 12 8.81 -3.36 30.16
C LYS A 12 9.39 -4.53 29.35
N TYR A 13 9.70 -4.31 28.07
CA TYR A 13 10.21 -5.32 27.14
C TYR A 13 11.68 -5.10 26.78
N ALA A 14 12.16 -3.85 26.83
CA ALA A 14 13.53 -3.45 26.55
C ALA A 14 14.04 -2.53 27.67
N PRO A 15 14.44 -3.09 28.83
CA PRO A 15 14.72 -2.33 30.05
C PRO A 15 15.94 -1.40 29.94
N ASN A 16 16.80 -1.62 28.96
CA ASN A 16 17.95 -0.76 28.65
C ASN A 16 17.57 0.49 27.83
N ILE A 17 16.32 0.62 27.38
CA ILE A 17 15.83 1.83 26.72
C ILE A 17 15.23 2.75 27.79
N THR A 18 16.06 3.64 28.33
CA THR A 18 15.66 4.64 29.33
C THR A 18 15.55 6.04 28.70
N LYS A 19 14.84 6.95 29.37
CA LYS A 19 14.57 8.31 28.86
C LYS A 19 15.86 9.11 28.62
N ASP A 20 16.87 8.91 29.45
CA ASP A 20 18.19 9.55 29.35
C ASP A 20 19.02 9.06 28.15
N GLN A 21 18.69 7.91 27.56
CA GLN A 21 19.35 7.37 26.36
C GLN A 21 18.70 7.85 25.05
N VAL A 22 17.58 8.57 25.12
CA VAL A 22 16.85 9.05 23.94
C VAL A 22 17.45 10.39 23.48
N LEU A 23 18.23 10.36 22.40
CA LEU A 23 18.81 11.57 21.80
C LEU A 23 17.74 12.47 21.16
N TRP A 24 16.78 11.89 20.46
CA TRP A 24 15.72 12.63 19.79
C TRP A 24 14.44 11.81 19.71
N SER A 25 13.30 12.49 19.68
CA SER A 25 11.99 11.87 19.53
C SER A 25 11.12 12.71 18.61
N TYR A 26 10.28 12.03 17.83
CA TYR A 26 9.35 12.64 16.90
C TYR A 26 8.03 11.87 16.94
N ILE A 27 6.92 12.60 16.89
CA ILE A 27 5.58 12.04 16.75
C ILE A 27 5.04 12.50 15.39
N SER A 28 4.55 11.54 14.60
CA SER A 28 3.70 11.81 13.46
C SER A 28 2.28 11.42 13.80
N THR A 29 1.34 12.32 13.58
CA THR A 29 -0.09 12.09 13.75
C THR A 29 -0.76 11.79 12.41
N PRO A 30 -2.01 11.26 12.40
CA PRO A 30 -2.75 11.08 11.16
C PRO A 30 -2.94 12.37 10.35
N ILE A 31 -3.04 13.53 11.01
CA ILE A 31 -3.17 14.82 10.33
C ILE A 31 -1.84 15.25 9.68
N ASP A 32 -0.69 14.94 10.30
CA ASP A 32 0.62 15.19 9.68
C ASP A 32 0.79 14.36 8.40
N VAL A 33 0.33 13.11 8.41
CA VAL A 33 0.35 12.23 7.23
C VAL A 33 -0.54 12.78 6.13
N GLU A 34 -1.76 13.21 6.44
CA GLU A 34 -2.70 13.78 5.47
C GLU A 34 -2.21 15.12 4.90
N ASN A 35 -1.56 15.95 5.72
CA ASN A 35 -0.93 17.20 5.29
C ASN A 35 0.26 16.95 4.36
N LYS A 36 1.02 15.87 4.59
CA LYS A 36 2.16 15.49 3.77
C LYS A 36 1.76 14.77 2.48
N PHE A 37 0.72 13.94 2.54
CA PHE A 37 0.27 13.09 1.46
C PHE A 37 -1.24 13.25 1.27
N SER A 38 -1.62 14.06 0.28
CA SER A 38 -3.02 14.43 0.00
C SER A 38 -3.94 13.21 -0.25
N ASN A 39 -3.38 12.12 -0.75
CA ASN A 39 -4.10 10.87 -1.00
C ASN A 39 -4.24 9.95 0.23
N MET A 40 -3.52 10.21 1.33
CA MET A 40 -3.59 9.43 2.58
C MET A 40 -4.56 10.06 3.58
N ARG A 41 -5.81 10.25 3.15
CA ARG A 41 -6.89 10.82 3.95
C ARG A 41 -7.03 10.05 5.28
N LYS A 42 -7.27 10.78 6.37
CA LYS A 42 -7.31 10.30 7.76
C LYS A 42 -6.02 9.58 8.20
N GLY A 43 -4.88 9.89 7.58
CA GLY A 43 -3.59 9.21 7.81
C GLY A 43 -3.53 7.76 7.28
N GLY A 44 -4.47 7.37 6.42
CA GLY A 44 -4.57 6.01 5.91
C GLY A 44 -3.53 5.69 4.84
N PHE A 45 -2.40 5.12 5.22
CA PHE A 45 -1.33 4.71 4.27
C PHE A 45 -1.77 3.64 3.25
N LYS A 46 -2.88 2.94 3.53
CA LYS A 46 -3.51 2.01 2.60
C LYS A 46 -4.35 2.71 1.52
N ALA A 47 -4.63 4.01 1.63
CA ALA A 47 -5.50 4.76 0.71
C ALA A 47 -6.88 4.07 0.51
N GLY A 48 -7.55 3.75 1.62
CA GLY A 48 -8.82 3.00 1.68
C GLY A 48 -8.81 2.00 2.84
N LEU A 49 -9.96 1.54 3.31
CA LEU A 49 -10.04 0.56 4.39
C LEU A 49 -9.78 -0.85 3.87
N TYR A 50 -9.27 -1.72 4.74
CA TYR A 50 -9.22 -3.16 4.50
C TYR A 50 -10.51 -3.78 5.03
N HIS A 51 -11.62 -3.36 4.42
CA HIS A 51 -12.95 -3.90 4.68
C HIS A 51 -13.31 -4.86 3.55
N PRO A 52 -14.02 -5.99 3.78
CA PRO A 52 -14.38 -6.92 2.70
C PRO A 52 -15.05 -6.26 1.49
N LEU A 53 -15.85 -5.22 1.71
CA LEU A 53 -16.51 -4.43 0.65
C LEU A 53 -15.59 -3.41 -0.06
N GLN A 54 -14.34 -3.24 0.36
CA GLN A 54 -13.35 -2.30 -0.21
C GLN A 54 -12.04 -3.00 -0.62
N MET A 55 -12.09 -4.32 -0.76
CA MET A 55 -10.97 -5.18 -1.09
C MET A 55 -11.28 -6.02 -2.34
N GLY A 56 -10.24 -6.66 -2.89
CA GLY A 56 -10.39 -7.48 -4.09
C GLY A 56 -10.84 -6.66 -5.29
N TYR A 57 -11.85 -7.15 -5.99
CA TYR A 57 -12.43 -6.47 -7.16
C TYR A 57 -13.12 -5.14 -6.81
N ASN A 58 -13.49 -4.90 -5.54
CA ASN A 58 -14.08 -3.62 -5.13
C ASN A 58 -13.02 -2.55 -4.80
N ARG A 59 -11.75 -2.77 -5.18
CA ARG A 59 -10.62 -1.91 -4.80
C ARG A 59 -9.96 -1.29 -6.05
N PRO A 60 -10.12 0.03 -6.31
CA PRO A 60 -10.71 1.05 -5.43
C PRO A 60 -12.24 1.13 -5.49
N ASN A 61 -12.82 0.67 -6.59
CA ASN A 61 -14.24 0.40 -6.82
C ASN A 61 -14.34 -0.63 -7.96
N ASP A 62 -15.55 -1.06 -8.29
CA ASP A 62 -15.86 -2.01 -9.36
C ASP A 62 -15.46 -1.48 -10.75
N GLU A 63 -15.70 -0.20 -11.04
CA GLU A 63 -15.36 0.45 -12.31
C GLU A 63 -13.84 0.47 -12.59
N CYS A 64 -13.02 0.55 -11.53
CA CYS A 64 -11.57 0.71 -11.61
C CYS A 64 -10.78 -0.54 -11.21
N SER A 65 -11.48 -1.66 -11.00
CA SER A 65 -10.94 -2.93 -10.51
C SER A 65 -9.89 -3.54 -11.45
N SER A 66 -10.00 -3.24 -12.74
CA SER A 66 -9.09 -3.69 -13.78
C SER A 66 -7.86 -2.80 -13.94
N THR A 67 -7.61 -1.85 -13.04
CA THR A 67 -6.64 -0.73 -13.13
C THR A 67 -6.98 0.34 -14.17
N ARG A 68 -7.83 0.04 -15.17
CA ARG A 68 -8.37 1.03 -16.09
C ARG A 68 -9.44 1.84 -15.39
N THR A 69 -9.50 3.15 -15.66
CA THR A 69 -10.60 3.99 -15.19
C THR A 69 -11.61 4.22 -16.32
N PRO A 70 -12.82 4.72 -16.02
CA PRO A 70 -13.76 5.18 -17.05
C PRO A 70 -13.22 6.31 -17.95
N ILE A 71 -12.14 6.98 -17.53
CA ILE A 71 -11.48 8.03 -18.29
C ILE A 71 -10.42 7.39 -19.19
N LYS A 72 -10.55 7.62 -20.50
CA LYS A 72 -9.61 7.10 -21.51
C LYS A 72 -8.18 7.50 -21.18
N ASN A 73 -7.26 6.53 -21.26
CA ASN A 73 -5.83 6.68 -20.98
C ASN A 73 -5.49 7.13 -19.55
N LEU A 74 -6.42 6.98 -18.60
CA LEU A 74 -6.18 7.17 -17.17
C LEU A 74 -6.26 5.83 -16.45
N TYR A 75 -5.24 5.53 -15.66
CA TYR A 75 -5.07 4.28 -14.95
C TYR A 75 -4.79 4.50 -13.46
N VAL A 76 -5.09 3.49 -12.65
CA VAL A 76 -4.82 3.45 -11.21
C VAL A 76 -3.93 2.25 -10.87
N GLY A 77 -2.88 2.48 -10.07
CA GLY A 77 -1.93 1.43 -9.68
C GLY A 77 -1.24 1.67 -8.34
N GLY A 78 -1.91 2.38 -7.43
CA GLY A 78 -1.39 2.69 -6.10
C GLY A 78 -1.85 1.70 -5.03
N ALA A 79 -1.55 2.00 -3.76
CA ALA A 79 -2.02 1.20 -2.61
C ALA A 79 -3.56 1.11 -2.50
N SER A 80 -4.27 2.03 -3.15
CA SER A 80 -5.74 2.08 -3.25
C SER A 80 -6.34 1.05 -4.21
N THR A 81 -5.54 0.31 -4.99
CA THR A 81 -6.02 -0.70 -5.95
C THR A 81 -5.62 -2.11 -5.50
N TYR A 82 -6.26 -3.16 -6.01
CA TYR A 82 -5.81 -4.54 -5.77
C TYR A 82 -4.36 -4.76 -6.24
N PRO A 83 -3.52 -5.54 -5.52
CA PRO A 83 -3.75 -6.24 -4.23
C PRO A 83 -3.60 -5.40 -2.96
N GLY A 84 -3.33 -4.09 -3.08
CA GLY A 84 -3.21 -3.15 -1.98
C GLY A 84 -1.78 -2.69 -1.71
N GLY A 85 -1.57 -2.03 -0.57
CA GLY A 85 -0.26 -1.47 -0.17
C GLY A 85 0.72 -2.49 0.43
N CYS A 86 1.69 -2.00 1.20
CA CYS A 86 2.81 -2.76 1.82
C CYS A 86 4.00 -3.12 0.91
N VAL A 87 4.32 -2.26 -0.08
CA VAL A 87 5.56 -2.40 -0.87
C VAL A 87 5.67 -3.77 -1.56
N ILE A 88 4.52 -4.32 -1.97
CA ILE A 88 4.42 -5.64 -2.62
C ILE A 88 4.53 -5.56 -4.15
N TRP A 89 4.61 -4.35 -4.70
CA TRP A 89 4.75 -4.05 -6.14
C TRP A 89 3.60 -4.53 -7.05
N GLY A 90 2.64 -5.31 -6.51
CA GLY A 90 1.51 -5.85 -7.25
C GLY A 90 0.67 -4.80 -8.00
N PRO A 91 0.22 -3.71 -7.37
CA PRO A 91 -0.56 -2.67 -8.07
C PRO A 91 0.19 -2.07 -9.27
N GLY A 92 1.49 -1.81 -9.09
CA GLY A 92 2.38 -1.29 -10.12
C GLY A 92 2.56 -2.26 -11.28
N TYR A 93 2.78 -3.54 -10.98
CA TYR A 93 2.86 -4.60 -11.99
C TYR A 93 1.56 -4.73 -12.77
N ASN A 94 0.40 -4.72 -12.10
CA ASN A 94 -0.90 -4.85 -12.74
C ASN A 94 -1.16 -3.68 -13.70
N VAL A 95 -0.94 -2.44 -13.26
CA VAL A 95 -1.17 -1.27 -14.10
C VAL A 95 -0.20 -1.21 -15.28
N ALA A 96 1.07 -1.57 -15.09
CA ALA A 96 2.05 -1.61 -16.17
C ALA A 96 1.65 -2.58 -17.28
N ASN A 97 1.12 -3.75 -16.92
CA ASN A 97 0.60 -4.70 -17.90
C ASN A 97 -0.60 -4.13 -18.68
N ARG A 98 -1.53 -3.42 -18.02
CA ARG A 98 -2.69 -2.84 -18.71
C ARG A 98 -2.33 -1.70 -19.63
N VAL A 99 -1.40 -0.86 -19.23
CA VAL A 99 -0.85 0.20 -20.09
C VAL A 99 -0.16 -0.42 -21.30
N ALA A 100 0.65 -1.47 -21.13
CA ALA A 100 1.31 -2.14 -22.24
C ALA A 100 0.31 -2.79 -23.21
N GLU A 101 -0.72 -3.46 -22.69
CA GLU A 101 -1.82 -4.02 -23.48
C GLU A 101 -2.53 -2.95 -24.33
N ASP A 102 -2.92 -1.83 -23.71
CA ASP A 102 -3.70 -0.78 -24.38
C ASP A 102 -2.89 -0.01 -25.42
N LEU A 103 -1.58 0.11 -25.22
CA LEU A 103 -0.67 0.81 -26.12
C LEU A 103 0.00 -0.12 -27.15
N GLY A 104 -0.25 -1.43 -27.09
CA GLY A 104 0.39 -2.40 -27.98
C GLY A 104 1.91 -2.50 -27.78
N ILE A 105 2.39 -2.35 -26.55
CA ILE A 105 3.82 -2.39 -26.21
C ILE A 105 4.24 -3.85 -25.94
N ASP A 106 5.30 -4.28 -26.62
CA ASP A 106 5.97 -5.55 -26.32
C ASP A 106 6.60 -5.50 -24.92
N LYS A 107 6.11 -6.36 -24.03
CA LYS A 107 6.57 -6.42 -22.63
C LYS A 107 7.95 -7.07 -22.56
N TRP A 108 8.95 -6.32 -22.09
CA TRP A 108 10.29 -6.86 -21.83
C TRP A 108 10.41 -7.53 -20.45
N TRP A 109 9.42 -7.33 -19.57
CA TRP A 109 9.35 -7.97 -18.26
C TRP A 109 8.49 -9.23 -18.29
N GLN A 110 8.76 -10.14 -17.36
CA GLN A 110 8.05 -11.40 -17.20
C GLN A 110 7.15 -11.39 -15.96
N GLU A 111 6.27 -12.38 -15.87
CA GLU A 111 5.50 -12.62 -14.65
C GLU A 111 6.45 -12.90 -13.46
N PRO A 112 6.21 -12.31 -12.27
CA PRO A 112 7.05 -12.58 -11.11
C PRO A 112 7.07 -14.09 -10.79
N PRO A 113 8.26 -14.70 -10.54
CA PRO A 113 8.37 -16.15 -10.35
C PRO A 113 7.44 -16.72 -9.26
N GLY A 114 7.18 -15.95 -8.21
CA GLY A 114 6.25 -16.35 -7.15
C GLY A 114 4.80 -16.47 -7.62
N VAL A 115 4.37 -15.62 -8.56
CA VAL A 115 3.02 -15.68 -9.16
C VAL A 115 2.93 -16.88 -10.11
N THR A 116 3.93 -17.07 -10.96
CA THR A 116 4.01 -18.23 -11.88
C THR A 116 3.94 -19.54 -11.12
N LYS A 117 4.76 -19.69 -10.07
CA LYS A 117 4.75 -20.88 -9.21
C LYS A 117 3.42 -21.06 -8.49
N ALA A 118 2.77 -20.00 -8.03
CA ALA A 118 1.46 -20.09 -7.39
C ALA A 118 0.38 -20.60 -8.36
N ARG A 119 0.42 -20.14 -9.62
CA ARG A 119 -0.46 -20.61 -10.70
C ARG A 119 -0.23 -22.08 -11.04
N GLU A 120 1.02 -22.50 -11.19
CA GLU A 120 1.38 -23.91 -11.43
C GLU A 120 0.87 -24.85 -10.32
N ASN A 121 0.80 -24.35 -9.09
CA ASN A 121 0.30 -25.10 -7.93
C ASN A 121 -1.24 -24.96 -7.73
N GLY A 122 -1.97 -24.30 -8.64
CA GLY A 122 -3.42 -24.13 -8.54
C GLY A 122 -3.89 -23.21 -7.41
N LEU A 123 -3.02 -22.32 -6.93
CA LEU A 123 -3.34 -21.34 -5.88
C LEU A 123 -3.91 -20.02 -6.45
N LEU A 124 -3.82 -19.81 -7.77
CA LEU A 124 -4.22 -18.62 -8.53
C LEU A 124 -4.75 -18.98 -9.92
#